data_AF-K2G7H7-F1
#
_entry.id   AF-K2G7H7-F1
#
_cell.length_a   1.000
_cell.length_b   1.000
_cell.length_c   1.000
_cell.angle_alpha   90.00
_cell.angle_beta   90.00
_cell.angle_gamma   90.00
#
_symmetry.space_group_name_H-M   'P 1'
#
loop_
_entity.id
_entity.type
_entity.pdbx_description
1 polymer ?
#
loop_
_entity_poly.entity_id
_entity_poly.type
_entity_poly.pdbx_seq_one_letter_code
_entity_poly.pdbx_strand_id
1 'polypeptide(L)'
;MLQKLIPIIVIIWILLTYLIIILIKINILSKTIEQKESEIIGLFFWKLNKFPALIEIMKKYTVHKDIFEEIIYLHKLWIIYNIKNIYDLLDLNHKIYREFIFLMKISTKIPDIQKNWNFLYIRNYLMFYEKDIQKEISKIDMLISKYNYLKRLKNFSFIGLFIPFEEKVEL
;
A
#
# COMPACT_ATOMS: atom_id res chain seq x y z
N MET A 1 40.40 -41.18 12.36
CA MET A 1 39.44 -40.27 13.04
C MET A 1 38.97 -39.15 12.09
N LEU A 2 39.87 -38.50 11.34
CA LEU A 2 39.52 -37.44 10.36
C LEU A 2 38.52 -37.87 9.27
N GLN A 3 38.65 -39.07 8.70
CA GLN A 3 37.77 -39.55 7.63
C GLN A 3 36.29 -39.64 8.04
N LYS A 4 36.00 -39.81 9.34
CA LYS A 4 34.61 -39.83 9.87
C LYS A 4 34.03 -38.43 10.04
N LEU A 5 34.85 -37.38 10.07
CA LEU A 5 34.42 -35.99 10.22
C LEU A 5 34.07 -35.32 8.87
N ILE A 6 34.63 -35.80 7.76
CA ILE A 6 34.37 -35.29 6.40
C ILE A 6 32.86 -35.23 6.08
N PRO A 7 32.04 -36.29 6.26
CA PRO A 7 30.61 -36.22 5.95
C PRO A 7 29.87 -35.19 6.81
N ILE A 8 30.27 -35.02 8.07
CA ILE A 8 29.68 -34.02 8.99
C ILE A 8 29.98 -32.61 8.50
N ILE A 9 31.23 -32.34 8.09
CA ILE A 9 31.64 -31.04 7.53
C ILE A 9 30.86 -30.72 6.26
N VAL A 10 30.67 -31.71 5.37
CA VAL A 10 29.89 -31.54 4.13
C VAL A 10 28.44 -31.18 4.43
N ILE A 11 27.80 -31.88 5.38
CA ILE A 11 26.42 -31.58 5.81
C ILE A 11 26.31 -30.15 6.38
N ILE A 12 27.25 -29.75 7.23
CA ILE A 12 27.30 -28.39 7.80
C ILE A 12 27.43 -27.35 6.68
N TRP A 13 28.28 -27.61 5.69
CA TRP A 13 28.49 -26.69 4.57
C TRP A 13 27.23 -26.53 3.69
N ILE A 14 26.52 -27.63 3.41
CA ILE A 14 25.24 -27.60 2.69
C ILE A 14 24.18 -26.81 3.47
N LEU A 15 24.11 -26.99 4.79
CA LEU A 15 23.18 -26.23 5.65
C LEU A 15 23.51 -24.73 5.65
N LEU A 16 24.78 -24.36 5.76
CA LEU A 16 25.22 -22.96 5.73
C LEU A 16 24.89 -22.29 4.40
N THR A 17 25.18 -22.95 3.28
CA THR A 17 24.88 -22.42 1.94
C THR A 17 23.37 -22.24 1.72
N TYR A 18 22.55 -23.20 2.14
CA TYR A 18 21.09 -23.09 2.10
C TYR A 18 20.59 -21.86 2.87
N LEU A 19 21.13 -21.61 4.06
CA LEU A 19 20.75 -20.47 4.89
C LEU A 19 21.14 -19.13 4.28
N ILE A 20 22.35 -19.03 3.69
CA ILE A 20 22.79 -17.82 2.98
C ILE A 20 21.80 -17.49 1.84
N ILE A 21 21.36 -18.51 1.09
CA ILE A 21 20.39 -18.32 0.00
C ILE A 21 19.04 -17.80 0.54
N ILE A 22 18.56 -18.31 1.68
CA ILE A 22 17.33 -17.82 2.31
C ILE A 22 17.48 -16.36 2.73
N LEU A 23 18.58 -16.00 3.39
CA LEU A 23 18.82 -14.64 3.86
C LEU A 23 18.86 -13.64 2.69
N ILE A 24 19.52 -14.00 1.59
CA ILE A 24 19.54 -13.18 0.36
C ILE A 24 18.11 -12.99 -0.17
N LYS A 25 17.30 -14.07 -0.25
CA LYS A 25 15.91 -13.99 -0.72
C LYS A 25 15.04 -13.10 0.17
N ILE A 26 15.17 -13.20 1.49
CA ILE A 26 14.45 -12.36 2.46
C ILE A 26 14.79 -10.88 2.25
N ASN A 27 16.08 -10.55 2.10
CA ASN A 27 16.53 -9.17 1.89
C ASN A 27 16.02 -8.59 0.56
N ILE A 28 16.07 -9.38 -0.52
CA ILE A 28 15.53 -8.97 -1.82
C ILE A 28 14.03 -8.69 -1.71
N LEU A 29 13.26 -9.60 -1.08
CA LEU A 29 11.83 -9.40 -0.88
C LEU A 29 11.51 -8.18 -0.02
N SER A 30 12.26 -7.93 1.06
CA SER A 30 12.07 -6.73 1.90
C SER A 30 12.17 -5.46 1.06
N LYS A 31 13.24 -5.34 0.26
CA LYS A 31 13.46 -4.18 -0.62
C LYS A 31 12.37 -4.04 -1.67
N THR A 32 11.93 -5.16 -2.27
CA THR A 32 10.83 -5.13 -3.24
C THR A 32 9.53 -4.67 -2.59
N ILE A 33 9.23 -5.11 -1.37
CA ILE A 33 8.06 -4.66 -0.62
C ILE A 33 8.17 -3.16 -0.33
N GLU A 34 9.30 -2.68 0.20
CA GLU A 34 9.51 -1.23 0.47
C GLU A 34 9.36 -0.36 -0.79
N GLN A 35 9.88 -0.82 -1.93
CA GLN A 35 9.69 -0.14 -3.22
C GLN A 35 8.21 -0.08 -3.61
N LYS A 36 7.48 -1.20 -3.47
CA LYS A 36 6.05 -1.27 -3.77
C LYS A 36 5.21 -0.42 -2.82
N GLU A 37 5.55 -0.38 -1.54
CA GLU A 37 4.93 0.52 -0.56
C GLU A 37 5.07 1.99 -1.01
N SER A 38 6.27 2.39 -1.44
CA SER A 38 6.54 3.74 -1.96
C SER A 38 5.76 4.05 -3.24
N GLU A 39 5.68 3.10 -4.18
CA GLU A 39 4.87 3.26 -5.40
C GLU A 39 3.39 3.49 -5.08
N ILE A 40 2.84 2.70 -4.14
CA ILE A 40 1.46 2.85 -3.67
C ILE A 40 1.25 4.23 -3.06
N ILE A 41 2.13 4.68 -2.14
CA ILE A 41 2.09 6.03 -1.56
C ILE A 41 2.10 7.11 -2.66
N GLY A 42 2.89 6.92 -3.72
CA GLY A 42 2.91 7.79 -4.89
C GLY A 42 1.57 7.83 -5.63
N LEU A 43 0.94 6.69 -5.89
CA LEU A 43 -0.39 6.63 -6.51
C LEU A 43 -1.43 7.37 -5.66
N PHE A 44 -1.37 7.21 -4.34
CA PHE A 44 -2.22 7.95 -3.41
C PHE A 44 -2.01 9.45 -3.51
N PHE A 45 -0.75 9.92 -3.52
CA PHE A 45 -0.42 11.33 -3.71
C PHE A 45 -1.07 11.89 -4.99
N TRP A 46 -0.93 11.19 -6.11
CA TRP A 46 -1.50 11.61 -7.39
C TRP A 46 -3.02 11.67 -7.37
N LYS A 47 -3.67 10.67 -6.77
CA LYS A 47 -5.12 10.65 -6.55
C LYS A 47 -5.56 11.87 -5.72
N LEU A 48 -4.93 12.10 -4.57
CA LEU A 48 -5.36 13.13 -3.61
C LEU A 48 -5.23 14.55 -4.15
N ASN A 49 -4.21 14.82 -4.96
CA ASN A 49 -4.00 16.12 -5.59
C ASN A 49 -5.14 16.60 -6.50
N LYS A 50 -6.05 15.71 -6.93
CA LYS A 50 -7.22 16.08 -7.75
C LYS A 50 -8.47 16.42 -6.93
N PHE A 51 -8.49 16.15 -5.62
CA PHE A 51 -9.65 16.46 -4.78
C PHE A 51 -9.97 17.95 -4.68
N PRO A 52 -9.00 18.87 -4.54
CA PRO A 52 -9.31 20.31 -4.52
C PRO A 52 -10.06 20.76 -5.78
N ALA A 53 -9.63 20.30 -6.95
CA ALA A 53 -10.28 20.59 -8.22
C ALA A 53 -11.68 19.96 -8.33
N LEU A 54 -11.85 18.72 -7.84
CA LEU A 54 -13.17 18.09 -7.75
C LEU A 54 -14.14 18.94 -6.92
N ILE A 55 -13.71 19.34 -5.73
CA ILE A 55 -14.50 20.14 -4.78
C ILE A 55 -14.84 21.50 -5.40
N GLU A 56 -13.89 22.16 -6.03
CA GLU A 56 -14.12 23.47 -6.66
C GLU A 56 -15.15 23.39 -7.79
N ILE A 57 -15.10 22.34 -8.61
CA ILE A 57 -16.10 22.12 -9.67
C ILE A 57 -17.45 21.85 -9.04
N MET A 58 -17.56 20.92 -8.09
CA MET A 58 -18.83 20.56 -7.47
C MET A 58 -19.48 21.73 -6.74
N LYS A 59 -18.70 22.60 -6.06
CA LYS A 59 -19.17 23.81 -5.37
C LYS A 59 -19.92 24.78 -6.29
N LYS A 60 -19.67 24.77 -7.60
CA LYS A 60 -20.39 25.62 -8.57
C LYS A 60 -21.82 25.14 -8.82
N TYR A 61 -22.14 23.90 -8.47
CA TYR A 61 -23.41 23.24 -8.77
C TYR A 61 -24.25 22.90 -7.52
N THR A 62 -23.80 23.28 -6.32
CA THR A 62 -24.54 23.06 -5.07
C THR A 62 -24.42 24.27 -4.15
N VAL A 63 -25.51 24.56 -3.42
CA VAL A 63 -25.54 25.61 -2.39
C VAL A 63 -25.04 25.05 -1.04
N HIS A 64 -25.19 23.74 -0.81
CA HIS A 64 -24.74 23.04 0.39
C HIS A 64 -23.22 22.83 0.31
N LYS A 65 -22.45 23.66 1.01
CA LYS A 65 -20.97 23.62 1.03
C LYS A 65 -20.42 22.74 2.15
N ASP A 66 -21.23 22.50 3.18
CA ASP A 66 -20.99 21.62 4.33
C ASP A 66 -20.71 20.18 3.91
N ILE A 67 -21.30 19.72 2.80
CA ILE A 67 -21.08 18.36 2.25
C ILE A 67 -19.60 18.07 1.90
N PHE A 68 -18.75 19.10 1.78
CA PHE A 68 -17.34 18.95 1.46
C PHE A 68 -16.42 19.01 2.68
N GLU A 69 -16.93 19.29 3.88
CA GLU A 69 -16.10 19.53 5.06
C GLU A 69 -15.25 18.31 5.42
N GLU A 70 -15.86 17.13 5.43
CA GLU A 70 -15.15 15.88 5.76
C GLU A 70 -14.05 15.58 4.76
N ILE A 71 -14.34 15.65 3.45
CA ILE A 71 -13.31 15.37 2.44
C ILE A 71 -12.16 16.40 2.46
N ILE A 72 -12.47 17.66 2.78
CA ILE A 72 -11.46 18.71 2.94
C ILE A 72 -10.60 18.41 4.17
N TYR A 73 -11.23 17.99 5.27
CA TYR A 73 -10.54 17.62 6.49
C TYR A 73 -9.60 16.43 6.26
N LEU A 74 -10.10 15.34 5.66
CA LEU A 74 -9.30 14.15 5.33
C LEU A 74 -8.13 14.47 4.38
N HIS A 75 -8.36 15.32 3.38
CA HIS A 75 -7.29 15.79 2.49
C HIS A 75 -6.22 16.61 3.24
N LYS A 76 -6.62 17.45 4.20
CA LYS A 76 -5.68 18.17 5.07
C LYS A 76 -4.88 17.22 5.97
N LEU A 77 -5.51 16.19 6.53
CA LEU A 77 -4.81 15.19 7.33
C LEU A 77 -3.68 14.55 6.52
N TRP A 78 -3.94 14.19 5.27
CA TRP A 78 -2.91 13.63 4.41
C TRP A 78 -1.71 14.57 4.22
N ILE A 79 -1.95 15.85 3.96
CA ILE A 79 -0.87 16.86 3.82
C ILE A 79 -0.06 16.98 5.12
N ILE A 80 -0.75 17.04 6.26
CA ILE A 80 -0.13 17.34 7.57
C ILE A 80 0.66 16.14 8.09
N TYR A 81 0.12 14.93 7.98
CA TYR A 81 0.74 13.75 8.59
C TYR A 81 1.94 13.22 7.81
N ASN A 82 2.23 13.75 6.61
CA ASN A 82 3.35 13.34 5.77
C ASN A 82 3.51 11.81 5.78
N ILE A 83 2.42 11.11 5.46
CA ILE A 83 2.29 9.69 5.76
C ILE A 83 3.40 8.91 5.04
N LYS A 84 4.36 8.41 5.82
CA LYS A 84 5.48 7.60 5.35
C LYS A 84 5.18 6.10 5.37
N ASN A 85 4.13 5.71 6.10
CA ASN A 85 3.77 4.32 6.34
C ASN A 85 2.49 3.96 5.57
N ILE A 86 2.52 2.84 4.84
CA ILE A 86 1.39 2.35 4.07
C ILE A 86 0.16 2.02 4.95
N TYR A 87 0.33 1.53 6.19
CA TYR A 87 -0.81 1.14 7.04
C TYR A 87 -1.66 2.35 7.45
N ASP A 88 -1.03 3.43 7.91
CA ASP A 88 -1.72 4.68 8.25
C ASP A 88 -2.42 5.27 7.02
N LEU A 89 -1.81 5.05 5.85
CA LEU A 89 -2.33 5.51 4.59
C LEU A 89 -3.60 4.73 4.19
N LEU A 90 -3.68 3.43 4.45
CA LEU A 90 -4.81 2.59 4.05
C LEU A 90 -6.10 3.01 4.75
N ASP A 91 -6.04 3.26 6.06
CA ASP A 91 -7.19 3.76 6.82
C ASP A 91 -7.66 5.11 6.28
N LEU A 92 -6.72 6.04 6.05
CA LEU A 92 -7.05 7.33 5.48
C LEU A 92 -7.65 7.21 4.08
N ASN A 93 -7.10 6.33 3.23
CA ASN A 93 -7.67 6.09 1.92
C ASN A 93 -9.10 5.57 1.99
N HIS A 94 -9.37 4.62 2.88
CA HIS A 94 -10.70 4.05 3.02
C HIS A 94 -11.72 5.14 3.37
N LYS A 95 -11.38 6.02 4.32
CA LYS A 95 -12.20 7.19 4.69
C LYS A 95 -12.42 8.13 3.50
N ILE A 96 -11.35 8.48 2.79
CA ILE A 96 -11.41 9.35 1.61
C ILE A 96 -12.26 8.74 0.49
N TYR A 97 -12.13 7.44 0.23
CA TYR A 97 -12.90 6.76 -0.79
C TYR A 97 -14.39 6.73 -0.45
N ARG A 98 -14.75 6.51 0.82
CA ARG A 98 -16.14 6.58 1.29
C ARG A 98 -16.75 7.97 1.03
N GLU A 99 -16.03 9.03 1.38
CA GLU A 99 -16.47 10.40 1.13
C GLU A 99 -16.55 10.73 -0.37
N PHE A 100 -15.58 10.25 -1.16
CA PHE A 100 -15.66 10.36 -2.62
C PHE A 100 -16.93 9.71 -3.17
N ILE A 101 -17.28 8.50 -2.73
CA ILE A 101 -18.50 7.81 -3.16
C ILE A 101 -19.75 8.56 -2.71
N PHE A 102 -19.77 9.13 -1.51
CA PHE A 102 -20.85 9.99 -1.04
C PHE A 102 -21.06 11.20 -1.97
N LEU A 103 -19.98 11.91 -2.30
CA LEU A 103 -20.02 13.02 -3.26
C LEU A 103 -20.48 12.58 -4.65
N MET A 104 -20.07 11.39 -5.11
CA MET A 104 -20.53 10.85 -6.39
C MET A 104 -22.04 10.58 -6.36
N LYS A 105 -22.57 10.03 -5.27
CA LYS A 105 -24.03 9.85 -5.10
C LYS A 105 -24.77 11.18 -5.17
N ILE A 106 -24.28 12.23 -4.49
CA ILE A 106 -24.85 13.57 -4.58
C ILE A 106 -24.82 14.08 -6.02
N SER A 107 -23.69 13.91 -6.71
CA SER A 107 -23.54 14.38 -8.09
C SER A 107 -24.58 13.78 -9.04
N THR A 108 -25.07 12.55 -8.78
CA THR A 108 -26.11 11.93 -9.62
C THR A 108 -27.47 12.64 -9.53
N LYS A 109 -27.70 13.41 -8.46
CA LYS A 109 -28.91 14.21 -8.24
C LYS A 109 -28.82 15.60 -8.88
N ILE A 110 -27.68 15.96 -9.47
CA ILE A 110 -27.44 17.26 -10.09
C ILE A 110 -27.13 17.04 -11.58
N PRO A 111 -28.14 17.01 -12.47
CA PRO A 111 -27.93 16.61 -13.88
C PRO A 111 -26.90 17.45 -14.62
N ASP A 112 -26.78 18.74 -14.30
CA ASP A 112 -25.86 19.66 -14.99
C ASP A 112 -24.39 19.33 -14.72
N ILE A 113 -24.05 18.81 -13.54
CA ILE A 113 -22.67 18.42 -13.24
C ILE A 113 -22.24 17.20 -14.06
N GLN A 114 -23.19 16.31 -14.39
CA GLN A 114 -22.92 15.13 -15.21
C GLN A 114 -22.61 15.47 -16.67
N LYS A 115 -22.93 16.69 -17.11
CA LYS A 115 -22.58 17.20 -18.45
C LYS A 115 -21.23 17.92 -18.46
N ASN A 116 -20.66 18.23 -17.29
CA ASN A 116 -19.39 18.93 -17.19
C ASN A 116 -18.22 17.97 -17.46
N TRP A 117 -17.52 18.18 -18.59
CA TRP A 117 -16.38 17.35 -18.99
C TRP A 117 -15.24 17.32 -17.96
N ASN A 118 -14.94 18.44 -17.29
CA ASN A 118 -13.90 18.49 -16.26
C ASN A 118 -14.29 17.65 -15.04
N PHE A 119 -15.56 17.68 -14.64
CA PHE A 119 -16.06 16.82 -13.57
C PHE A 119 -15.92 15.34 -13.94
N LEU A 120 -16.39 14.95 -15.14
CA LEU A 120 -16.32 13.57 -15.62
C LEU A 120 -14.88 13.07 -15.71
N TYR A 121 -13.97 13.91 -16.21
CA TYR A 121 -12.55 13.62 -16.31
C TYR A 121 -11.94 13.36 -14.93
N ILE A 122 -12.14 14.27 -13.97
CA ILE A 122 -11.57 14.13 -12.62
C ILE A 122 -12.17 12.93 -11.89
N ARG A 123 -13.49 12.70 -12.00
CA ARG A 123 -14.13 11.51 -11.44
C ARG A 123 -13.49 10.24 -11.98
N ASN A 124 -13.35 10.13 -13.30
CA ASN A 124 -12.80 8.95 -13.94
C ASN A 124 -11.32 8.76 -13.55
N TYR A 125 -10.55 9.84 -13.45
CA TYR A 125 -9.18 9.82 -12.94
C TYR A 125 -9.11 9.26 -11.51
N LEU A 126 -9.93 9.78 -10.60
CA LEU A 126 -9.96 9.32 -9.20
C LEU A 126 -10.36 7.84 -9.08
N MET A 127 -11.34 7.39 -9.88
CA MET A 127 -11.74 5.98 -9.92
C MET A 127 -10.65 5.08 -10.51
N PHE A 128 -9.93 5.55 -11.52
CA PHE A 128 -8.82 4.82 -12.13
C PHE A 128 -7.72 4.56 -11.10
N TYR A 129 -7.28 5.62 -10.41
CA TYR A 129 -6.25 5.48 -9.38
C TYR A 129 -6.70 4.60 -8.21
N GLU A 130 -7.97 4.68 -7.78
CA GLU A 130 -8.48 3.79 -6.73
C GLU A 130 -8.34 2.31 -7.11
N LYS A 131 -8.67 1.96 -8.35
CA LYS A 131 -8.53 0.58 -8.84
C LYS A 131 -7.08 0.13 -8.92
N ASP A 132 -6.20 1.00 -9.41
CA ASP A 132 -4.77 0.69 -9.51
C ASP A 132 -4.14 0.51 -8.13
N ILE A 133 -4.50 1.36 -7.18
CA ILE A 133 -4.12 1.27 -5.78
C ILE A 133 -4.53 -0.09 -5.18
N GLN A 134 -5.81 -0.48 -5.31
CA GLN A 134 -6.30 -1.75 -4.79
C GLN A 134 -5.58 -2.96 -5.41
N LYS A 135 -5.26 -2.87 -6.71
CA LYS A 135 -4.51 -3.89 -7.42
C LYS A 135 -3.06 -3.99 -6.90
N GLU A 136 -2.38 -2.87 -6.67
CA GLU A 136 -1.02 -2.89 -6.13
C GLU A 136 -1.01 -3.35 -4.67
N ILE A 137 -2.00 -2.98 -3.84
CA ILE A 137 -2.19 -3.51 -2.48
C ILE A 137 -2.27 -5.05 -2.51
N SER A 138 -3.17 -5.58 -3.35
CA SER A 138 -3.34 -7.04 -3.47
C SER A 138 -2.06 -7.77 -3.90
N LYS A 139 -1.21 -7.13 -4.71
CA LYS A 139 0.08 -7.69 -5.12
C LYS A 139 1.10 -7.69 -3.99
N ILE A 140 1.13 -6.61 -3.21
CA ILE A 140 2.08 -6.52 -2.10
C ILE A 140 1.71 -7.48 -0.96
N ASP A 141 0.43 -7.76 -0.74
CA ASP A 141 -0.02 -8.78 0.20
C ASP A 141 0.57 -10.15 -0.11
N MET A 142 0.52 -10.55 -1.38
CA MET A 142 1.14 -11.80 -1.82
C MET A 142 2.65 -11.83 -1.54
N LEU A 143 3.34 -10.68 -1.69
CA LEU A 143 4.76 -10.57 -1.40
C LEU A 143 5.04 -10.61 0.11
N ILE A 144 4.23 -9.95 0.92
CA ILE A 144 4.32 -9.95 2.38
C ILE A 144 4.08 -11.36 2.93
N SER A 145 3.03 -12.06 2.49
CA SER A 145 2.78 -13.44 2.92
C SER A 145 3.95 -14.37 2.53
N LYS A 146 4.54 -14.19 1.34
CA LYS A 146 5.74 -14.95 0.93
C LYS A 146 6.96 -14.62 1.79
N TYR A 147 7.17 -13.34 2.12
CA TYR A 147 8.23 -12.89 3.02
C TYR A 147 8.06 -13.51 4.41
N ASN A 148 6.85 -13.43 4.98
CA ASN A 148 6.50 -13.98 6.28
C ASN A 148 6.67 -15.51 6.31
N TYR A 149 6.31 -16.21 5.23
CA TYR A 149 6.55 -17.66 5.10
C TYR A 149 8.04 -18.01 5.13
N LEU A 150 8.88 -17.33 4.32
CA LEU A 150 10.32 -17.57 4.30
C LEU A 150 10.98 -17.25 5.64
N LYS A 151 10.50 -16.21 6.32
CA LYS A 151 10.95 -15.86 7.67
C LYS A 151 10.57 -16.93 8.68
N ARG A 152 9.35 -17.47 8.64
CA ARG A 152 8.93 -18.60 9.49
C ARG A 152 9.84 -19.81 9.28
N LEU A 153 10.11 -20.20 8.03
CA LEU A 153 11.04 -21.29 7.70
C LEU A 153 12.44 -21.05 8.28
N LYS A 154 12.95 -19.82 8.20
CA LYS A 154 14.22 -19.44 8.83
C LYS A 154 14.15 -19.56 10.35
N ASN A 155 13.08 -19.12 11.00
CA ASN A 155 12.94 -19.17 12.46
C ASN A 155 12.84 -20.61 13.01
N PHE A 156 12.39 -21.58 12.21
CA PHE A 156 12.47 -23.00 12.55
C PHE A 156 13.91 -23.56 12.52
N SER A 157 14.88 -22.85 11.93
CA SER A 157 16.29 -23.24 11.96
C SER A 157 17.00 -22.66 13.19
N PHE A 158 17.96 -23.41 13.77
CA PHE A 158 18.75 -22.99 14.95
C PHE A 158 19.44 -21.60 14.81
N ILE A 159 19.65 -21.15 13.58
CA ILE A 159 20.26 -19.85 13.23
C ILE A 159 19.23 -18.71 13.21
N GLY A 160 17.93 -19.02 13.15
CA GLY A 160 16.83 -18.07 13.32
C GLY A 160 16.86 -17.34 14.67
N LEU A 161 17.46 -17.93 15.70
CA LEU A 161 17.64 -17.35 17.04
C LEU A 161 18.64 -16.18 17.10
N PHE A 162 19.57 -16.06 16.14
CA PHE A 162 20.69 -15.10 16.24
C PHE A 162 20.57 -13.87 15.34
N ILE A 163 19.69 -13.87 14.33
CA ILE A 163 19.49 -12.73 13.43
C ILE A 163 18.01 -12.34 13.46
N PRO A 164 17.60 -11.30 14.18
CA PRO A 164 16.22 -10.84 14.14
C PRO A 164 15.95 -10.15 12.79
N PHE A 165 14.86 -10.53 12.13
CA PHE A 165 14.19 -9.69 11.15
C PHE A 165 12.85 -9.29 11.76
N GLU A 166 12.32 -8.10 11.47
CA GLU A 166 10.99 -7.68 11.91
C GLU A 166 9.89 -8.35 11.06
N GLU A 167 8.71 -8.63 11.63
CA GLU A 167 7.59 -9.16 10.85
C GLU A 167 6.92 -7.99 10.13
N LYS A 168 6.56 -8.18 8.87
CA LYS A 168 5.69 -7.23 8.18
C LYS A 168 4.24 -7.67 8.38
N VAL A 169 3.39 -6.73 8.76
CA VAL A 169 1.95 -6.96 8.95
C VAL A 169 1.32 -7.18 7.56
N GLU A 170 0.39 -8.12 7.42
CA GLU A 170 -0.36 -8.30 6.17
C GLU A 170 -1.35 -7.13 6.00
N LEU A 171 -1.53 -6.60 4.78
CA LEU A 171 -2.31 -5.38 4.52
C LEU A 171 -3.79 -5.68 4.21
#